data_AF-A0A6Y3ANC7-F1
#
_entry.id   AF-A0A6Y3ANC7-F1
#
_cell.length_a   1.000
_cell.length_b   1.000
_cell.length_c   1.000
_cell.angle_alpha   90.00
_cell.angle_beta   90.00
_cell.angle_gamma   90.00
#
_symmetry.space_group_name_H-M   'P 1'
#
loop_
_entity.id
_entity.type
_entity.pdbx_description
1 polymer ?
#
loop_
_entity_poly.entity_id
_entity_poly.type
_entity_poly.pdbx_seq_one_letter_code
_entity_poly.pdbx_strand_id
1 'polypeptide(L)'
;MKRLTEEQIEHSLIRARKIAKRESRKLSGGRRMLQPMRVFSRVRIPAPASLDLFNTKNYKLFIEFITLIRDYINDGEKILIDFRNTKSLKACAVIVLYAHIDFL
;
A
#
# COMPACT_ATOMS: atom_id res chain seq x y z
N MET A 1 -24.27 -30.14 17.15
CA MET A 1 -23.62 -28.80 17.09
C MET A 1 -23.67 -28.19 18.49
N LYS A 2 -22.53 -27.86 19.11
CA LYS A 2 -22.51 -27.22 20.44
C LYS A 2 -23.03 -25.78 20.29
N ARG A 3 -24.09 -25.43 21.04
CA ARG A 3 -24.58 -24.05 21.13
C ARG A 3 -23.55 -23.24 21.91
N LEU A 4 -23.11 -22.12 21.34
CA LEU A 4 -22.22 -21.17 22.02
C LEU A 4 -23.00 -20.52 23.16
N THR A 5 -22.35 -20.33 24.31
CA THR A 5 -22.92 -19.58 25.42
C THR A 5 -22.98 -18.10 25.08
N GLU A 6 -23.88 -17.35 25.70
CA GLU A 6 -24.06 -15.90 25.45
C GLU A 6 -22.75 -15.12 25.63
N GLU A 7 -21.95 -15.47 26.63
CA GLU A 7 -20.62 -14.88 26.87
C GLU A 7 -19.64 -15.12 25.72
N GLN A 8 -19.67 -16.29 25.08
CA GLN A 8 -18.80 -16.60 23.94
C GLN A 8 -19.20 -15.78 22.71
N ILE A 9 -20.50 -15.56 22.51
CA ILE A 9 -21.04 -14.72 21.44
C ILE A 9 -20.60 -13.28 21.68
N GLU A 10 -20.76 -12.75 22.89
CA GLU A 10 -20.39 -11.39 23.24
C GLU A 10 -18.88 -11.15 23.06
N HIS A 11 -18.05 -12.09 23.54
CA HIS A 11 -16.61 -12.00 23.39
C HIS A 11 -16.17 -12.04 21.92
N SER A 12 -16.84 -12.84 21.08
CA SER A 12 -16.60 -12.87 19.63
C SER A 12 -16.95 -11.54 18.95
N LEU A 13 -18.06 -10.91 19.35
CA LEU A 13 -18.52 -9.62 18.83
C LEU A 13 -17.57 -8.48 19.21
N ILE A 14 -17.09 -8.47 20.46
CA ILE A 14 -16.09 -7.50 20.93
C ILE A 14 -14.80 -7.65 20.12
N ARG A 15 -14.35 -8.89 19.87
CA ARG A 15 -13.15 -9.17 19.07
C ARG A 15 -13.33 -8.70 17.62
N ALA A 16 -14.46 -9.01 17.01
CA ALA A 16 -14.79 -8.59 15.65
C ALA A 16 -14.82 -7.06 15.53
N ARG A 17 -15.44 -6.36 16.49
CA ARG A 17 -15.46 -4.89 16.55
C ARG A 17 -14.06 -4.29 16.70
N LYS A 18 -13.19 -4.88 17.55
CA LYS A 18 -11.80 -4.42 17.69
C LYS A 18 -11.00 -4.59 16.40
N ILE A 19 -11.19 -5.70 15.68
CA ILE A 19 -10.56 -5.95 14.38
C ILE A 19 -11.05 -4.94 13.34
N ALA A 20 -12.37 -4.74 13.22
CA ALA A 20 -12.95 -3.76 12.31
C ALA A 20 -12.45 -2.32 12.58
N LYS A 21 -12.34 -1.93 13.85
CA LYS A 21 -11.80 -0.62 14.27
C LYS A 21 -10.30 -0.47 14.01
N ARG A 22 -9.54 -1.56 13.91
CA ARG A 22 -8.13 -1.54 13.48
C ARG A 22 -8.03 -1.40 11.96
N GLU A 23 -8.85 -2.13 11.22
CA GLU A 23 -8.90 -2.04 9.76
C GLU A 23 -9.38 -0.66 9.28
N SER A 24 -10.37 -0.06 9.94
CA SER A 24 -10.83 1.29 9.61
C SER A 24 -9.78 2.37 9.87
N ARG A 25 -8.93 2.21 10.89
CA ARG A 25 -7.78 3.10 11.16
C ARG A 25 -6.66 2.97 10.13
N LYS A 26 -6.43 1.77 9.59
CA LYS A 26 -5.51 1.58 8.46
C LYS A 26 -6.05 2.29 7.20
N LEU A 27 -7.37 2.26 6.99
CA LEU A 27 -8.03 2.93 5.86
C LEU A 27 -8.03 4.47 6.01
N SER A 28 -8.27 5.01 7.20
CA SER A 28 -8.31 6.47 7.43
C SER A 28 -6.94 7.14 7.34
N GLY A 29 -5.85 6.43 7.65
CA GLY A 29 -4.48 6.86 7.38
C GLY A 29 -4.12 6.90 5.89
N GLY A 30 -4.92 6.28 5.01
CA GLY A 30 -4.63 6.10 3.59
C GLY A 30 -4.43 7.39 2.79
N ARG A 31 -5.04 8.52 3.21
CA ARG A 31 -4.84 9.81 2.51
C ARG A 31 -3.52 10.50 2.87
N ARG A 32 -2.97 10.30 4.07
CA ARG A 32 -1.64 10.83 4.46
C ARG A 32 -0.51 9.84 4.17
N MET A 33 -0.80 8.54 4.04
CA MET A 33 0.18 7.49 3.79
C MET A 33 0.65 7.37 2.34
N LEU A 34 0.08 8.13 1.40
CA LEU A 34 0.50 8.13 -0.01
C LEU A 34 1.55 9.20 -0.35
N GLN A 35 1.90 10.06 0.60
CA GLN A 35 2.90 11.08 0.36
C GLN A 35 4.32 10.55 0.60
N PRO A 36 5.29 10.91 -0.25
CA PRO A 36 6.71 10.71 0.02
C PRO A 36 7.09 11.25 1.39
N MET A 37 7.93 10.52 2.11
CA MET A 37 8.39 10.93 3.44
C MET A 37 9.90 10.73 3.54
N ARG A 38 10.62 11.73 4.08
CA ARG A 38 12.05 11.58 4.33
C ARG A 38 12.29 10.62 5.50
N VAL A 39 13.13 9.61 5.26
CA VAL A 39 13.58 8.64 6.26
C VAL A 39 15.10 8.59 6.17
N PHE A 40 15.76 9.24 7.14
CA PHE A 40 17.19 9.53 7.08
C PHE A 40 17.57 10.26 5.77
N SER A 41 18.60 9.78 5.06
CA SER A 41 19.07 10.30 3.78
C SER A 41 18.32 9.74 2.57
N ARG A 42 17.15 9.14 2.77
CA ARG A 42 16.35 8.51 1.70
C ARG A 42 14.92 9.02 1.69
N VAL A 43 14.32 9.07 0.51
CA VAL A 43 12.90 9.36 0.34
C VAL A 43 12.14 8.03 0.33
N ARG A 44 11.29 7.81 1.33
CA ARG A 44 10.38 6.66 1.37
C ARG A 44 9.14 6.97 0.54
N ILE A 45 8.93 6.21 -0.52
CA ILE A 45 7.75 6.31 -1.39
C ILE A 45 6.82 5.12 -1.13
N PRO A 46 5.59 5.36 -0.66
CA PRO A 46 4.60 4.32 -0.43
C PRO A 46 4.05 3.78 -1.75
N ALA A 47 4.06 2.46 -1.93
CA ALA A 47 3.49 1.83 -3.11
C ALA A 47 1.95 1.78 -3.02
N PRO A 48 1.24 1.80 -4.16
CA PRO A 48 -0.21 1.66 -4.20
C PRO A 48 -0.69 0.35 -3.55
N ALA A 49 -1.96 0.34 -3.12
CA ALA A 49 -2.58 -0.85 -2.52
C ALA A 49 -2.68 -2.03 -3.50
N SER A 50 -2.73 -1.76 -4.81
CA SER A 50 -2.67 -2.75 -5.87
C SER A 50 -1.85 -2.22 -7.03
N LEU A 51 -0.82 -2.96 -7.43
CA LEU A 51 -0.06 -2.70 -8.66
C LEU A 51 -0.64 -3.57 -9.77
N ASP A 52 -1.39 -2.93 -10.66
CA ASP A 52 -2.18 -3.59 -11.69
C ASP A 52 -2.35 -2.63 -12.88
N LEU A 53 -2.08 -3.15 -14.08
CA LEU A 53 -2.16 -2.41 -15.34
C LEU A 53 -3.51 -2.60 -16.06
N PHE A 54 -4.30 -3.60 -15.67
CA PHE A 54 -5.52 -3.97 -16.37
C PHE A 54 -6.75 -3.19 -15.86
N ASN A 55 -6.72 -2.74 -14.61
CA ASN A 55 -7.75 -1.88 -14.04
C ASN A 55 -7.39 -0.41 -14.23
N THR A 56 -8.25 0.38 -14.90
CA THR A 56 -7.98 1.79 -15.22
C THR A 56 -7.65 2.66 -13.99
N LYS A 57 -8.26 2.41 -12.83
CA LYS A 57 -7.98 3.16 -11.61
C LYS A 57 -6.61 2.80 -11.05
N ASN A 58 -6.30 1.52 -10.97
CA ASN A 58 -4.98 1.06 -10.49
C ASN A 58 -3.86 1.44 -11.45
N TYR A 59 -4.14 1.44 -12.76
CA TYR A 59 -3.22 1.88 -13.80
C TYR A 59 -2.83 3.35 -13.58
N LYS A 60 -3.80 4.26 -13.38
CA LYS A 60 -3.50 5.67 -13.10
C LYS A 60 -2.61 5.83 -11.85
N LEU A 61 -2.95 5.13 -10.76
CA LEU A 61 -2.14 5.13 -9.54
C LEU A 61 -0.73 4.56 -9.75
N PHE A 62 -0.59 3.54 -10.59
CA PHE A 62 0.70 2.96 -10.94
C PHE A 62 1.56 3.94 -11.73
N ILE A 63 0.98 4.65 -12.72
CA ILE A 63 1.68 5.68 -13.49
C ILE A 63 2.10 6.86 -12.61
N GLU A 64 1.23 7.36 -11.73
CA GLU A 64 1.57 8.40 -10.75
C GLU A 64 2.74 7.95 -9.86
N PHE A 65 2.69 6.71 -9.37
CA PHE A 65 3.71 6.13 -8.51
C PHE A 65 5.08 6.01 -9.20
N ILE A 66 5.16 5.50 -10.42
CA ILE A 66 6.45 5.40 -11.14
C ILE A 66 6.98 6.78 -11.55
N THR A 67 6.10 7.72 -11.91
CA THR A 67 6.51 9.10 -12.24
C THR A 67 7.13 9.78 -11.03
N LEU A 68 6.53 9.59 -9.85
CA LEU A 68 7.06 10.10 -8.59
C LEU A 68 8.44 9.53 -8.27
N ILE A 69 8.65 8.22 -8.49
CA ILE A 69 9.96 7.59 -8.34
C ILE A 69 10.99 8.25 -9.26
N ARG A 70 10.65 8.40 -10.55
CA ARG A 70 11.52 9.03 -11.54
C ARG A 70 11.93 10.44 -11.14
N ASP A 71 10.97 11.26 -10.72
CA ASP A 71 11.24 12.66 -10.40
C ASP A 71 12.21 12.78 -9.22
N TYR A 72 12.06 11.97 -8.17
CA TYR A 72 13.04 11.94 -7.07
C TYR A 72 14.41 11.40 -7.48
N ILE A 73 14.48 10.40 -8.36
CA ILE A 73 15.77 9.90 -8.87
C ILE A 73 16.48 11.01 -9.66
N ASN A 74 15.75 11.74 -10.51
CA ASN A 74 16.29 12.86 -11.28
C ASN A 74 16.82 13.99 -10.39
N ASP A 75 16.20 14.19 -9.23
CA ASP A 75 16.68 15.13 -8.19
C ASP A 75 17.92 14.61 -7.44
N GLY A 76 18.43 13.42 -7.76
CA GLY A 76 19.59 12.79 -7.12
C GLY A 76 19.28 12.12 -5.77
N GLU A 77 18.00 11.92 -5.46
CA GLU A 77 17.58 11.34 -4.19
C GLU A 77 17.68 9.81 -4.18
N LYS A 78 18.05 9.25 -3.02
CA LYS A 78 17.99 7.80 -2.81
C LYS A 78 16.59 7.40 -2.35
N ILE A 79 15.99 6.41 -2.98
CA ILE A 79 14.60 6.05 -2.73
C ILE A 79 14.47 4.74 -1.94
N LEU A 80 13.45 4.67 -1.08
CA LEU A 80 12.96 3.46 -0.44
C LEU A 80 11.51 3.22 -0.86
N ILE A 81 11.24 2.16 -1.61
CA ILE A 81 9.86 1.80 -1.97
C ILE A 81 9.24 0.99 -0.82
N ASP A 82 8.10 1.44 -0.31
CA ASP A 82 7.38 0.80 0.80
C ASP A 82 6.12 0.08 0.34
N PHE A 83 6.19 -1.25 0.28
CA PHE A 83 5.08 -2.14 -0.08
C PHE A 83 4.21 -2.60 1.10
N ARG A 84 4.40 -2.06 2.32
CA ARG A 84 3.70 -2.54 3.53
C ARG A 84 2.19 -2.60 3.42
N ASN A 85 1.59 -1.70 2.64
CA ASN A 85 0.14 -1.62 2.42
C ASN A 85 -0.31 -2.17 1.05
N THR A 86 0.61 -2.71 0.27
CA THR A 86 0.31 -3.32 -1.03
C THR A 86 -0.27 -4.71 -0.79
N LYS A 87 -1.52 -4.90 -1.20
CA LYS A 87 -2.27 -6.15 -1.03
C LYS A 87 -2.21 -7.06 -2.25
N SER A 88 -1.91 -6.50 -3.42
CA SER A 88 -1.89 -7.22 -4.69
C SER A 88 -0.80 -6.66 -5.60
N LEU A 89 -0.03 -7.56 -6.20
CA LEU A 89 1.01 -7.28 -7.19
C LEU A 89 0.78 -8.17 -8.40
N LYS A 90 0.46 -7.57 -9.54
CA LYS A 90 0.41 -8.30 -10.82
C LYS A 90 1.81 -8.34 -11.42
N ALA A 91 2.22 -9.50 -11.93
CA ALA A 91 3.56 -9.71 -12.47
C ALA A 91 3.92 -8.71 -13.57
N CYS A 92 2.98 -8.38 -14.46
CA CYS A 92 3.19 -7.36 -15.50
C CYS A 92 3.58 -5.99 -14.92
N ALA A 93 2.95 -5.55 -13.83
CA ALA A 93 3.26 -4.27 -13.19
C ALA A 93 4.65 -4.30 -12.53
N VAL A 94 5.06 -5.45 -12.00
CA VAL A 94 6.42 -5.63 -11.43
C VAL A 94 7.48 -5.58 -12.52
N ILE A 95 7.24 -6.21 -13.68
CA ILE A 95 8.16 -6.18 -14.83
C ILE A 95 8.33 -4.73 -15.32
N VAL A 96 7.22 -3.98 -15.45
CA VAL A 96 7.29 -2.57 -15.86
C VAL A 96 8.03 -1.72 -14.82
N LEU A 97 7.79 -1.94 -13.54
CA LEU A 97 8.52 -1.26 -12.47
C LEU A 97 10.02 -1.54 -12.55
N TYR A 98 10.41 -2.80 -12.74
CA TYR A 98 11.81 -3.20 -12.89
C TYR A 98 12.45 -2.53 -14.10
N ALA A 99 11.82 -2.63 -15.28
CA ALA A 99 12.32 -2.01 -16.50
C ALA A 99 12.44 -0.48 -16.37
N HIS A 100 11.52 0.15 -15.64
CA HIS A 100 11.58 1.59 -15.39
C HIS A 100 12.73 1.98 -14.47
N ILE A 101 12.99 1.21 -13.42
CA ILE A 101 14.11 1.45 -12.50
C ILE A 101 15.46 1.18 -13.18
N ASP A 102 15.56 0.11 -13.98
CA ASP A 102 16.80 -0.28 -14.67
C ASP A 102 17.20 0.73 -15.78
N PHE A 103 16.21 1.43 -16.34
CA PHE A 103 16.45 2.48 -17.33
C PHE A 103 17.01 3.78 -16.72
N LEU A 104 16.68 4.08 -15.46
CA LEU A 104 17.02 5.34 -14.77
C LEU A 104 18.40 5.27 -14.09
#